data_AF-A0A1Q7NKQ9-F1
#
_entry.id   AF-A0A1Q7NKQ9-F1
#
_cell.length_a   1.000
_cell.length_b   1.000
_cell.length_c   1.000
_cell.angle_alpha   90.00
_cell.angle_beta   90.00
_cell.angle_gamma   90.00
#
_symmetry.space_group_name_H-M   'P 1'
#
loop_
_entity.id
_entity.type
_entity.pdbx_description
1 polymer ?
#
loop_
_entity_poly.entity_id
_entity_poly.type
_entity_poly.pdbx_seq_one_letter_code
_entity_poly.pdbx_strand_id
1 'polypeptide(L)'
;MLRPLVTIAAIAISAFTLGRYLRPPPPPLIIERASNSPLSDLPVNVNEPARKSNHEDNSTKDPSRGAQSTDDTVYICGARTKKGTPCRRRVHFAGERCFQHKGMPAMLPVDKLIIKGAG
;
A
#
# COMPACT_ATOMS: atom_id res chain seq x y z
N MET A 1 3.27 -7.75 48.26
CA MET A 1 3.50 -6.98 47.01
C MET A 1 2.80 -7.55 45.77
N LEU A 2 2.25 -8.78 45.81
CA LEU A 2 1.59 -9.39 44.64
C LEU A 2 0.20 -8.81 44.32
N ARG A 3 -0.58 -8.41 45.34
CA ARG A 3 -1.92 -7.83 45.19
C ARG A 3 -1.98 -6.58 44.27
N PRO A 4 -1.12 -5.55 44.43
CA PRO A 4 -1.15 -4.39 43.54
C PRO A 4 -0.76 -4.72 42.10
N LEU A 5 0.15 -5.69 41.89
CA LEU A 5 0.53 -6.12 40.54
C LEU A 5 -0.63 -6.80 39.82
N VAL A 6 -1.41 -7.63 40.51
CA VAL A 6 -2.60 -8.27 39.95
C VAL A 6 -3.68 -7.25 39.60
N THR A 7 -3.90 -6.24 40.44
CA THR A 7 -4.89 -5.18 40.15
C THR A 7 -4.49 -4.34 38.94
N ILE A 8 -3.21 -3.97 38.82
CA ILE A 8 -2.72 -3.20 37.68
C ILE A 8 -2.84 -4.02 36.38
N ALA A 9 -2.49 -5.31 36.43
CA ALA A 9 -2.64 -6.20 35.29
C ALA A 9 -4.11 -6.33 34.85
N ALA A 10 -5.05 -6.48 35.79
CA ALA A 10 -6.47 -6.56 35.48
C ALA A 10 -7.02 -5.27 34.84
N ILE A 11 -6.59 -4.10 35.33
CA ILE A 11 -6.97 -2.80 34.74
C ILE A 11 -6.39 -2.67 33.33
N ALA A 12 -5.12 -3.04 33.13
CA ALA A 12 -4.49 -2.97 31.81
C ALA A 12 -5.17 -3.89 30.78
N ILE A 13 -5.51 -5.12 31.18
CA ILE A 13 -6.18 -6.10 30.32
C ILE A 13 -7.59 -5.59 29.96
N SER A 14 -8.37 -5.13 30.94
CA SER A 14 -9.73 -4.64 30.69
C SER A 14 -9.76 -3.40 29.80
N ALA A 15 -8.84 -2.45 29.99
CA ALA A 15 -8.72 -1.29 29.13
C ALA A 15 -8.33 -1.68 27.70
N PHE A 16 -7.42 -2.65 27.54
CA PHE A 16 -6.98 -3.11 26.22
C PHE A 16 -8.09 -3.86 25.47
N THR A 17 -8.83 -4.75 26.14
CA THR A 17 -9.93 -5.49 25.51
C THR A 17 -11.07 -4.57 25.13
N LEU A 18 -11.45 -3.63 26.00
CA LEU A 18 -12.48 -2.63 25.71
C LEU A 18 -12.06 -1.72 24.54
N GLY A 19 -10.81 -1.26 24.52
CA GLY A 19 -10.27 -0.46 23.43
C GLY A 19 -10.20 -1.20 22.09
N ARG A 20 -10.02 -2.53 22.10
CA ARG A 20 -10.09 -3.36 20.88
C ARG A 20 -11.53 -3.58 20.43
N TYR A 21 -12.45 -3.75 21.37
CA TYR A 21 -13.88 -3.95 21.09
C TYR A 21 -14.53 -2.70 20.46
N LEU A 22 -14.14 -1.51 20.90
CA LEU A 22 -14.66 -0.24 20.38
C LEU A 22 -14.05 0.18 19.03
N ARG A 23 -13.14 -0.61 18.43
CA ARG A 23 -12.60 -0.27 17.10
C ARG A 23 -13.66 -0.52 16.03
N PRO A 24 -14.05 0.50 15.24
CA PRO A 24 -14.93 0.27 14.11
C PRO A 24 -14.26 -0.69 13.10
N PRO A 25 -15.03 -1.56 12.44
CA PRO A 25 -14.49 -2.41 11.38
C PRO A 25 -13.89 -1.53 10.28
N PRO A 26 -12.76 -1.94 9.67
CA PRO A 26 -12.22 -1.22 8.52
C PRO A 26 -13.29 -1.15 7.43
N PRO A 27 -13.48 0.01 6.79
CA PRO A 27 -14.44 0.13 5.69
C PRO A 27 -14.09 -0.91 4.61
N PRO A 28 -15.09 -1.60 4.04
CA PRO A 28 -14.84 -2.60 3.01
C PRO A 28 -14.14 -1.93 1.83
N LEU A 29 -12.99 -2.48 1.45
CA LEU A 29 -12.30 -2.10 0.22
C LEU A 29 -13.08 -2.74 -0.94
N ILE A 30 -14.05 -2.01 -1.48
CA ILE A 30 -14.68 -2.37 -2.77
C ILE A 30 -13.64 -2.05 -3.85
N ILE A 31 -12.91 -3.07 -4.28
CA ILE A 31 -12.03 -2.97 -5.44
C ILE A 31 -12.96 -3.02 -6.65
N GLU A 32 -13.47 -1.87 -7.09
CA GLU A 32 -14.09 -1.76 -8.41
C GLU A 32 -13.01 -2.04 -9.45
N ARG A 33 -13.02 -3.27 -9.98
CA ARG A 33 -12.25 -3.61 -11.17
C ARG A 33 -12.86 -2.83 -12.32
N ALA A 34 -12.17 -1.79 -12.75
CA ALA A 34 -12.65 -0.97 -13.86
C ALA A 34 -12.89 -1.86 -15.09
N SER A 35 -14.02 -1.69 -15.77
CA SER A 35 -14.45 -2.49 -16.93
C SER A 35 -13.50 -2.38 -18.12
N ASN A 36 -12.59 -1.40 -18.11
CA ASN A 36 -11.51 -1.20 -19.06
C ASN A 36 -10.17 -1.83 -18.60
N SER A 37 -10.16 -2.71 -17.60
CA SER A 37 -8.93 -3.41 -17.20
C SER A 37 -8.57 -4.49 -18.23
N PRO A 38 -7.38 -4.41 -18.88
CA PRO A 38 -6.98 -5.28 -20.01
C PRO A 38 -6.67 -6.74 -19.61
N LEU A 39 -7.02 -7.15 -18.39
CA LEU A 39 -6.76 -8.50 -17.86
C LEU A 39 -7.95 -9.46 -18.03
N SER A 40 -9.01 -9.04 -18.72
CA SER A 40 -10.21 -9.86 -18.96
C SER A 40 -10.16 -10.65 -20.27
N ASP A 41 -9.24 -10.33 -21.18
CA ASP A 41 -9.18 -10.93 -22.53
C ASP A 41 -8.18 -12.10 -22.65
N LEU A 42 -7.65 -12.59 -21.52
CA LEU A 42 -6.78 -13.76 -21.52
C LEU A 42 -7.62 -15.04 -21.42
N PRO A 43 -7.59 -15.95 -22.41
CA PRO A 43 -8.31 -17.21 -22.31
C PRO A 43 -7.71 -18.07 -21.19
N VAL A 44 -8.45 -18.23 -20.11
CA VAL A 44 -8.11 -19.20 -19.05
C VAL A 44 -8.40 -20.60 -19.60
N ASN A 45 -7.36 -21.29 -20.06
CA ASN A 45 -7.43 -22.71 -20.37
C ASN A 45 -7.63 -23.51 -19.07
N VAL A 46 -8.84 -23.99 -18.84
CA VAL A 46 -9.31 -24.66 -17.60
C VAL A 46 -8.80 -26.10 -17.42
N ASN A 47 -7.87 -26.57 -18.24
CA ASN A 47 -7.45 -27.98 -18.23
C ASN A 47 -6.09 -28.29 -17.60
N GLU A 48 -5.53 -27.41 -16.77
CA GLU A 48 -4.23 -27.66 -16.14
C GLU A 48 -4.35 -28.09 -14.66
N PRO A 49 -3.95 -29.32 -14.28
CA PRO A 49 -4.03 -29.77 -12.91
C PRO A 49 -3.02 -29.01 -12.04
N ALA A 50 -3.49 -28.52 -10.89
CA ALA A 50 -2.75 -27.73 -9.91
C ALA A 50 -1.39 -28.36 -9.55
N ARG A 51 -0.31 -27.83 -10.14
CA ARG A 51 1.05 -28.13 -9.69
C ARG A 51 1.45 -27.11 -8.64
N LYS A 52 1.68 -27.60 -7.40
CA LYS A 52 2.39 -26.87 -6.35
C LYS A 52 3.77 -26.45 -6.88
N SER A 53 4.01 -25.16 -7.04
CA SER A 53 5.36 -24.62 -7.22
C SER A 53 5.88 -24.11 -5.89
N ASN A 54 6.90 -24.80 -5.36
CA ASN A 54 7.81 -24.25 -4.38
C ASN A 54 8.68 -23.23 -5.12
N HIS A 55 8.61 -21.94 -4.77
CA HIS A 55 9.45 -20.92 -5.38
C HIS A 55 10.71 -20.71 -4.52
N GLU A 56 11.79 -21.40 -4.89
CA GLU A 56 13.16 -21.07 -4.49
C GLU A 56 13.54 -19.69 -5.06
N ASP A 57 14.17 -18.89 -4.22
CA ASP A 57 14.61 -17.53 -4.51
C ASP A 57 15.91 -17.60 -5.33
N ASN A 58 15.83 -17.34 -6.64
CA ASN A 58 17.02 -17.10 -7.45
C ASN A 58 16.90 -15.79 -8.20
N SER A 59 17.52 -14.79 -7.59
CA SER A 59 17.81 -13.45 -8.10
C SER A 59 18.37 -13.52 -9.53
N THR A 60 17.51 -13.25 -10.50
CA THR A 60 17.94 -12.91 -11.85
C THR A 60 17.40 -11.51 -12.15
N LYS A 61 18.33 -10.56 -12.31
CA LYS A 61 18.09 -9.20 -12.78
C LYS A 61 17.26 -9.25 -14.08
N ASP A 62 16.04 -8.73 -14.04
CA ASP A 62 15.26 -8.40 -15.23
C ASP A 62 15.17 -6.86 -15.35
N PRO A 63 15.82 -6.24 -16.35
CA PRO A 63 15.74 -4.79 -16.58
C PRO A 63 14.57 -4.38 -17.49
N SER A 64 13.46 -5.15 -17.51
CA SER A 64 12.44 -5.00 -18.56
C SER A 64 11.01 -5.18 -18.03
N ARG A 65 10.63 -4.38 -17.02
CA ARG A 65 9.20 -4.16 -16.68
C ARG A 65 8.89 -2.69 -16.46
N GLY A 66 8.42 -2.06 -17.54
CA GLY A 66 7.78 -0.76 -17.49
C GLY A 66 7.86 -0.09 -18.85
N ALA A 67 7.00 -0.53 -19.77
CA ALA A 67 6.80 0.09 -21.06
C ALA A 67 6.70 1.62 -20.90
N GLN A 68 7.67 2.31 -21.52
CA GLN A 68 7.61 3.72 -21.83
C GLN A 68 6.48 3.98 -22.83
N SER A 69 6.00 5.23 -22.83
CA SER A 69 4.95 5.87 -23.66
C SER A 69 3.60 5.95 -22.95
N THR A 70 3.13 7.12 -22.51
CA THR A 70 3.14 8.45 -23.14
C THR A 70 3.25 9.57 -22.09
N ASP A 71 4.07 10.60 -22.35
CA ASP A 71 4.34 11.78 -21.50
C ASP A 71 4.97 11.44 -20.14
N ASP A 72 6.29 11.71 -19.98
CA ASP A 72 7.13 11.36 -18.81
C ASP A 72 6.64 12.02 -17.50
N THR A 73 5.55 11.50 -16.99
CA THR A 73 4.83 12.03 -15.84
C THR A 73 5.25 11.22 -14.63
N VAL A 74 6.17 11.77 -13.85
CA VAL A 74 6.69 11.12 -12.64
C VAL A 74 5.83 11.52 -11.44
N TYR A 75 5.14 10.55 -10.85
CA TYR A 75 4.35 10.76 -9.64
C TYR A 75 5.18 10.63 -8.37
N ILE A 76 4.91 11.47 -7.38
CA ILE A 76 5.67 11.57 -6.12
C ILE A 76 4.75 11.35 -4.90
N CYS A 77 5.28 10.69 -3.87
CA CYS A 77 4.54 10.33 -2.66
C CYS A 77 4.01 11.54 -1.86
N GLY A 78 4.74 12.65 -1.72
CA GLY A 78 4.21 13.89 -1.13
C GLY A 78 3.80 13.87 0.34
N ALA A 79 3.82 12.72 1.02
CA ALA A 79 3.45 12.60 2.43
C ALA A 79 4.42 13.37 3.35
N ARG A 80 3.91 13.83 4.49
CA ARG A 80 4.74 14.49 5.51
C ARG A 80 5.69 13.48 6.14
N THR A 81 6.99 13.70 5.98
CA THR A 81 8.01 12.91 6.66
C THR A 81 8.12 13.30 8.14
N LYS A 82 8.83 12.49 8.95
CA LYS A 82 9.16 12.82 10.35
C LYS A 82 9.89 14.17 10.50
N LYS A 83 10.64 14.60 9.47
CA LYS A 83 11.34 15.89 9.43
C LYS A 83 10.44 17.06 8.99
N GLY A 84 9.18 16.80 8.67
CA GLY A 84 8.22 17.81 8.23
C GLY A 84 8.31 18.19 6.74
N THR A 85 9.23 17.60 5.98
CA THR A 85 9.36 17.82 4.53
C THR A 85 8.54 16.82 3.72
N PRO A 86 8.10 17.15 2.49
CA PRO A 86 7.36 16.23 1.64
C PRO A 86 8.25 15.09 1.12
N CYS A 87 7.70 13.87 1.13
CA CYS A 87 8.38 12.69 0.62
C CYS A 87 8.58 12.77 -0.91
N ARG A 88 9.82 12.63 -1.37
CA ARG A 88 10.19 12.67 -2.81
C ARG A 88 10.25 11.30 -3.50
N ARG A 89 9.79 10.23 -2.84
CA ARG A 89 9.82 8.89 -3.43
C ARG A 89 8.81 8.78 -4.56
N ARG A 90 9.21 8.19 -5.68
CA ARG A 90 8.36 7.93 -6.85
C ARG A 90 7.28 6.90 -6.53
N VAL A 91 6.11 7.07 -7.14
CA VAL A 91 4.96 6.17 -7.04
C VAL A 91 4.41 5.90 -8.44
N HIS A 92 3.54 4.90 -8.57
CA HIS A 92 3.05 4.46 -9.88
C HIS A 92 1.89 5.33 -10.36
N PHE A 93 1.08 5.88 -9.43
CA PHE A 93 -0.11 6.66 -9.76
C PHE A 93 -0.21 7.97 -8.95
N ALA A 94 -0.92 8.96 -9.50
CA ALA A 94 -1.21 10.22 -8.83
C ALA A 94 -1.93 9.97 -7.49
N GLY A 95 -1.44 10.58 -6.41
CA GLY A 95 -2.05 10.43 -5.08
C GLY A 95 -1.67 9.15 -4.32
N GLU A 96 -0.92 8.23 -4.93
CA GLU A 96 -0.39 7.05 -4.24
C GLU A 96 0.68 7.43 -3.21
N ARG A 97 0.81 6.61 -2.16
CA ARG A 97 1.83 6.77 -1.13
C ARG A 97 2.81 5.62 -1.20
N CYS A 98 4.09 5.94 -1.04
CA CYS A 98 5.10 4.92 -0.99
C CYS A 98 4.87 3.96 0.19
N PHE A 99 5.52 2.79 0.14
CA PHE A 99 5.40 1.75 1.17
C PHE A 99 5.65 2.22 2.61
N GLN A 100 6.45 3.28 2.83
CA GLN A 100 6.70 3.86 4.15
C GLN A 100 5.57 4.76 4.67
N HIS A 101 4.68 5.22 3.79
CA HIS A 101 3.67 6.24 4.07
C HIS A 101 2.24 5.79 3.71
N LYS A 102 2.00 4.48 3.72
CA LYS A 102 0.67 3.90 3.45
C LYS A 102 -0.37 4.49 4.42
N GLY A 103 -1.48 4.98 3.87
CA GLY A 103 -2.59 5.54 4.65
C GLY A 103 -2.37 6.95 5.19
N MET A 104 -1.26 7.63 4.86
CA MET A 104 -1.04 9.01 5.28
C MET A 104 -1.45 10.03 4.21
N PRO A 105 -2.02 11.20 4.61
CA PRO A 105 -2.37 12.25 3.66
C PRO A 105 -1.12 12.88 3.04
N ALA A 106 -1.25 13.39 1.81
CA ALA A 106 -0.22 14.24 1.25
C ALA A 106 -0.20 15.59 1.97
N MET A 107 0.99 16.17 2.04
CA MET A 107 1.17 17.53 2.54
C MET A 107 0.80 18.58 1.47
N LEU A 108 0.78 18.17 0.19
CA LEU A 108 0.53 19.03 -0.96
C LEU A 108 -0.59 18.45 -1.84
N PRO A 109 -1.35 19.31 -2.56
CA PRO A 109 -2.34 18.87 -3.53
C PRO A 109 -1.69 18.02 -4.64
N VAL A 110 -2.48 17.13 -5.24
CA VAL A 110 -2.01 16.10 -6.18
C VAL A 110 -1.25 16.72 -7.37
N ASP A 111 -1.66 17.91 -7.83
CA ASP A 111 -1.03 18.60 -8.97
C ASP A 111 0.44 18.92 -8.74
N LYS A 112 0.85 19.17 -7.48
CA LYS A 112 2.26 19.44 -7.12
C LYS A 112 3.08 18.17 -6.92
N LEU A 113 2.45 17.00 -6.96
CA LEU A 113 3.09 15.70 -6.83
C LEU A 113 3.40 15.07 -8.19
N ILE A 114 3.07 15.78 -9.26
CA ILE A 114 3.31 15.38 -10.63
C ILE A 114 4.52 16.16 -11.14
N ILE A 115 5.60 15.47 -11.46
CA ILE A 115 6.75 16.06 -12.15
C ILE A 115 6.60 15.68 -13.62
N LYS A 116 6.17 16.64 -14.44
CA LYS A 116 6.21 16.51 -15.89
C LYS A 116 7.66 16.71 -16.34
N GLY A 117 8.26 15.69 -16.95
CA GLY A 117 9.54 15.84 -17.62
C GLY A 117 9.39 16.87 -18.74
N ALA A 118 9.88 18.08 -18.53
CA ALA A 118 10.19 18.95 -19.65
C ALA A 118 11.41 18.33 -20.34
N GLY A 119 11.18 17.78 -21.53
CA GLY A 119 12.26 17.36 -22.44
C GLY A 119 13.11 18.54 -22.88
#